data_AF-A0AAD4TE28-F1
#
_entry.id   AF-A0AAD4TE28-F1
#
_cell.length_a   1.000
_cell.length_b   1.000
_cell.length_c   1.000
_cell.angle_alpha   90.00
_cell.angle_beta   90.00
_cell.angle_gamma   90.00
#
_symmetry.space_group_name_H-M   'P 1'
#
loop_
_entity.id
_entity.type
_entity.pdbx_description
1 polymer ?
#
loop_
_entity_poly.entity_id
_entity_poly.type
_entity_poly.pdbx_seq_one_letter_code
_entity_poly.pdbx_strand_id
1 'polypeptide(L)'
;MDMAEESKDKFHHSARVLAMLGQDLNCLPHPITESRMPENLQQSDKLESDAVVKNKKKRAATDHIARIALADLAKYFDLPIAEASRNLKVGLTVLKRKCRELGIPRWPHRKIKSLDTLIRNLQEEATRQERENKAAAAMAVTKRQKMLEREKEGIESKPFMEIQNETKRFRQDVFKRRHRARVVNKRC
;
A
#
# COMPACT_ATOMS: atom_id res chain seq x y z
N MET A 1 21.40 57.57 9.34
CA MET A 1 20.74 56.65 8.41
C MET A 1 21.80 55.67 7.94
N ASP A 2 22.15 54.70 8.79
CA ASP A 2 21.52 53.36 8.94
C ASP A 2 22.33 52.35 8.10
N MET A 3 22.72 51.14 8.51
CA MET A 3 22.81 50.36 9.77
C MET A 3 23.18 48.92 9.29
N ALA A 4 24.05 48.17 10.00
CA ALA A 4 24.31 46.71 9.85
C ALA A 4 24.86 46.20 8.46
N GLU A 5 25.86 45.30 8.34
CA GLU A 5 26.07 43.94 8.91
C GLU A 5 25.15 42.89 8.22
N GLU A 6 25.57 41.67 7.77
CA GLU A 6 26.64 40.73 8.14
C GLU A 6 27.05 39.82 6.93
N SER A 7 28.11 38.97 7.08
CA SER A 7 28.30 37.55 6.60
C SER A 7 27.75 37.04 5.25
N LYS A 8 28.29 36.05 4.52
CA LYS A 8 29.37 35.02 4.59
C LYS A 8 29.42 34.39 3.15
N ASP A 9 30.30 33.50 2.70
CA ASP A 9 31.32 32.65 3.33
C ASP A 9 32.43 32.30 2.30
N LYS A 10 33.58 31.76 2.76
CA LYS A 10 34.74 31.45 1.89
C LYS A 10 34.88 29.94 1.63
N PHE A 11 35.12 29.55 0.38
CA PHE A 11 35.65 28.22 0.06
C PHE A 11 37.17 28.19 0.26
N HIS A 12 37.70 27.13 0.89
CA HIS A 12 38.69 26.21 0.30
C HIS A 12 39.23 25.20 1.35
N HIS A 13 39.01 23.90 1.06
CA HIS A 13 39.90 22.74 1.30
C HIS A 13 40.55 22.49 2.68
N SER A 14 40.25 21.32 3.26
CA SER A 14 41.21 20.52 4.04
C SER A 14 40.96 19.02 3.79
N ALA A 15 42.01 18.20 3.94
CA ALA A 15 42.04 16.79 3.54
C ALA A 15 42.21 15.83 4.73
N ARG A 16 42.26 14.51 4.43
CA ARG A 16 42.45 13.35 5.34
C ARG A 16 41.22 13.03 6.22
N VAL A 17 40.92 11.78 6.62
CA VAL A 17 41.70 10.51 6.61
C VAL A 17 40.89 9.36 5.98
N LEU A 18 41.60 8.38 5.41
CA LEU A 18 41.10 7.12 4.85
C LEU A 18 41.41 5.95 5.80
N ALA A 19 40.44 5.08 6.15
CA ALA A 19 40.64 3.66 6.55
C ALA A 19 39.35 2.95 7.03
N MET A 20 39.43 1.61 7.13
CA MET A 20 38.45 0.62 7.63
C MET A 20 37.55 0.02 6.52
N LEU A 21 38.14 -0.70 5.58
CA LEU A 21 38.34 -2.17 5.62
C LEU A 21 37.02 -2.95 5.66
N GLY A 22 36.70 -3.59 4.53
CA GLY A 22 35.51 -4.42 4.38
C GLY A 22 35.59 -5.72 5.17
N GLN A 23 34.43 -6.27 5.50
CA GLN A 23 34.30 -7.58 6.14
C GLN A 23 33.44 -8.48 5.23
N ASP A 24 34.05 -9.58 4.81
CA ASP A 24 33.44 -10.65 4.03
C ASP A 24 32.41 -11.40 4.90
N LEU A 25 31.25 -11.74 4.33
CA LEU A 25 30.11 -12.33 5.03
C LEU A 25 30.18 -13.88 5.12
N ASN A 26 31.32 -14.48 4.78
CA ASN A 26 31.48 -15.93 4.64
C ASN A 26 32.19 -16.61 5.84
N CYS A 27 31.76 -16.33 7.08
CA CYS A 27 32.22 -17.08 8.26
C CYS A 27 31.04 -17.61 9.10
N LEU A 28 30.83 -18.93 9.00
CA LEU A 28 29.84 -19.68 9.78
C LEU A 28 30.57 -20.39 10.95
N PRO A 29 30.22 -20.13 12.22
CA PRO A 29 30.73 -20.91 13.34
C PRO A 29 29.71 -21.99 13.77
N HIS A 30 30.15 -23.24 13.76
CA HIS A 30 29.79 -24.21 14.79
C HIS A 30 31.05 -24.43 15.64
N PRO A 31 30.88 -24.63 16.96
CA PRO A 31 31.19 -25.97 17.45
C PRO A 31 30.23 -26.50 18.54
N ILE A 32 30.30 -27.81 18.71
CA ILE A 32 29.73 -28.64 19.80
C ILE A 32 30.77 -28.66 20.96
N THR A 33 30.50 -29.05 22.21
CA THR A 33 29.57 -30.07 22.72
C THR A 33 29.29 -29.88 24.24
N GLU A 34 28.39 -30.69 24.81
CA GLU A 34 28.34 -31.19 26.20
C GLU A 34 27.75 -30.36 27.38
N SER A 35 26.79 -31.02 28.04
CA SER A 35 26.46 -31.03 29.48
C SER A 35 25.84 -29.81 30.17
N ARG A 36 24.53 -29.89 30.47
CA ARG A 36 24.00 -30.25 31.82
C ARG A 36 22.45 -30.21 31.87
N MET A 37 21.81 -31.35 32.13
CA MET A 37 20.43 -31.42 32.63
C MET A 37 20.42 -31.39 34.17
N PRO A 38 19.28 -31.03 34.81
CA PRO A 38 18.56 -32.05 35.56
C PRO A 38 17.01 -32.01 35.43
N GLU A 39 16.39 -33.05 35.97
CA GLU A 39 15.03 -33.55 35.74
C GLU A 39 13.88 -32.82 36.46
N ASN A 40 12.68 -32.83 35.86
CA ASN A 40 11.32 -33.10 36.44
C ASN A 40 10.24 -32.68 35.41
N LEU A 41 9.08 -33.32 35.21
CA LEU A 41 8.51 -34.59 35.70
C LEU A 41 7.36 -35.03 34.74
N GLN A 42 7.11 -36.35 34.64
CA GLN A 42 5.86 -37.12 34.33
C GLN A 42 4.54 -36.35 34.02
N GLN A 43 3.56 -36.81 33.20
CA GLN A 43 3.26 -38.09 32.49
C GLN A 43 2.04 -37.85 31.56
N SER A 44 1.81 -38.72 30.54
CA SER A 44 0.51 -39.00 29.83
C SER A 44 -0.23 -37.82 29.13
N ASP A 45 -0.71 -37.93 27.89
CA ASP A 45 -1.51 -39.05 27.36
C ASP A 45 -1.36 -39.32 25.85
N LYS A 46 -1.76 -40.53 25.43
CA LYS A 46 -1.90 -40.93 24.02
C LYS A 46 -3.23 -40.44 23.45
N LEU A 47 -3.22 -39.77 22.30
CA LEU A 47 -4.31 -39.90 21.32
C LEU A 47 -3.75 -40.12 19.90
N GLU A 48 -4.32 -41.12 19.26
CA GLU A 48 -3.96 -41.62 17.92
C GLU A 48 -4.44 -40.72 16.79
N SER A 49 -3.83 -40.93 15.62
CA SER A 49 -4.36 -40.64 14.29
C SER A 49 -5.23 -39.39 14.11
N ASP A 50 -4.67 -38.39 13.43
CA ASP A 50 -5.40 -37.85 12.29
C ASP A 50 -4.47 -37.78 11.08
N ALA A 51 -4.72 -38.66 10.11
CA ALA A 51 -3.98 -38.67 8.87
C ALA A 51 -4.30 -37.37 8.14
N VAL A 52 -3.36 -36.42 8.12
CA VAL A 52 -3.47 -35.22 7.29
C VAL A 52 -3.50 -35.65 5.83
N VAL A 53 -4.72 -35.94 5.35
CA VAL A 53 -5.01 -36.16 3.95
C VAL A 53 -4.60 -34.86 3.28
N LYS A 54 -3.45 -34.92 2.61
CA LYS A 54 -2.97 -33.84 1.76
C LYS A 54 -3.93 -33.78 0.58
N ASN A 55 -5.08 -33.14 0.77
CA ASN A 55 -6.00 -32.73 -0.28
C ASN A 55 -5.19 -31.83 -1.21
N LYS A 56 -4.54 -32.46 -2.20
CA LYS A 56 -3.84 -31.79 -3.29
C LYS A 56 -4.91 -30.98 -4.00
N LYS A 57 -5.07 -29.72 -3.56
CA LYS A 57 -6.02 -28.76 -4.13
C LYS A 57 -5.84 -28.82 -5.63
N LYS A 58 -6.84 -29.39 -6.33
CA LYS A 58 -6.77 -29.62 -7.77
C LYS A 58 -6.36 -28.30 -8.40
N ARG A 59 -5.26 -28.31 -9.17
CA ARG A 59 -4.80 -27.10 -9.86
C ARG A 59 -6.00 -26.57 -10.65
N ALA A 60 -6.29 -25.27 -10.55
CA ALA A 60 -7.44 -24.70 -11.25
C ALA A 60 -7.35 -25.09 -12.74
N ALA A 61 -8.45 -25.57 -13.30
CA ALA A 61 -8.47 -26.06 -14.68
C ALA A 61 -7.90 -25.00 -15.61
N THR A 62 -6.97 -25.39 -16.49
CA THR A 62 -6.26 -24.48 -17.40
C THR A 62 -7.25 -23.61 -18.18
N ASP A 63 -8.35 -24.19 -18.63
CA ASP A 63 -9.42 -23.51 -19.38
C ASP A 63 -10.12 -22.43 -18.56
N HIS A 64 -10.32 -22.65 -17.25
CA HIS A 64 -10.88 -21.63 -16.36
C HIS A 64 -9.96 -20.43 -16.25
N ILE A 65 -8.64 -20.65 -16.12
CA ILE A 65 -7.64 -19.58 -16.08
C ILE A 65 -7.56 -18.86 -17.44
N ALA A 66 -7.65 -19.60 -18.54
CA ALA A 66 -7.63 -19.04 -19.89
C ALA A 66 -8.81 -18.08 -20.14
N ARG A 67 -10.03 -18.47 -19.73
CA ARG A 67 -11.27 -17.71 -19.89
C ARG A 67 -11.36 -16.43 -19.06
N ILE A 68 -10.54 -16.24 -18.01
CA ILE A 68 -10.58 -15.01 -17.19
C ILE A 68 -10.24 -13.80 -18.07
N ALA A 69 -11.22 -12.92 -18.26
CA ALA A 69 -11.07 -11.67 -19.00
C ALA A 69 -10.77 -10.49 -18.06
N LEU A 70 -10.36 -9.36 -18.63
CA LEU A 70 -10.17 -8.10 -17.89
C LEU A 70 -11.45 -7.69 -17.14
N ALA A 71 -12.62 -7.88 -17.74
CA ALA A 71 -13.91 -7.57 -17.14
C ALA A 71 -14.22 -8.39 -15.87
N ASP A 72 -13.68 -9.61 -15.74
CA ASP A 72 -13.84 -10.41 -14.52
C ASP A 72 -12.89 -9.99 -13.41
N LEU A 73 -11.72 -9.46 -13.78
CA LEU A 73 -10.79 -8.85 -12.82
C LEU A 73 -11.31 -7.50 -12.31
N ALA A 74 -11.97 -6.73 -13.19
CA ALA A 74 -12.48 -5.39 -12.89
C ALA A 74 -13.44 -5.34 -11.71
N LYS A 75 -14.30 -6.37 -11.59
CA LYS A 75 -15.26 -6.60 -10.50
C LYS A 75 -14.63 -6.73 -9.10
N TYR A 76 -13.30 -6.80 -9.00
CA TYR A 76 -12.57 -7.01 -7.75
C TYR A 76 -11.38 -6.06 -7.56
N PHE A 77 -11.23 -5.01 -8.39
CA PHE A 77 -10.08 -4.10 -8.32
C PHE A 77 -10.06 -3.23 -7.07
N ASP A 78 -11.22 -2.98 -6.49
CA ASP A 78 -11.52 -2.41 -5.18
C ASP A 78 -11.07 -3.31 -4.00
N LEU A 79 -10.81 -4.60 -4.22
CA LEU A 79 -10.32 -5.55 -3.22
C LEU A 79 -8.79 -5.79 -3.31
N PRO A 80 -8.13 -6.20 -2.22
CA PRO A 80 -6.79 -6.79 -2.28
C PRO A 80 -6.72 -7.99 -3.23
N ILE A 81 -5.62 -8.12 -3.98
CA ILE A 81 -5.40 -9.25 -4.91
C ILE A 81 -5.51 -10.64 -4.22
N ALA A 82 -5.25 -10.72 -2.91
CA ALA A 82 -5.42 -11.92 -2.13
C ALA A 82 -6.90 -12.31 -1.93
N GLU A 83 -7.82 -11.35 -1.90
CA GLU A 83 -9.27 -11.56 -1.85
C GLU A 83 -9.83 -11.85 -3.25
N ALA A 84 -9.44 -11.07 -4.26
CA ALA A 84 -9.78 -11.34 -5.66
C ALA A 84 -9.40 -12.77 -6.09
N SER A 85 -8.22 -13.25 -5.67
CA SER A 85 -7.75 -14.63 -5.86
C SER A 85 -8.68 -15.68 -5.25
N ARG A 86 -9.27 -15.42 -4.07
CA ARG A 86 -10.24 -16.32 -3.42
C ARG A 86 -11.57 -16.32 -4.16
N ASN A 87 -12.08 -15.14 -4.51
CA ASN A 87 -13.35 -14.98 -5.24
C ASN A 87 -13.31 -15.66 -6.62
N LEU A 88 -12.21 -15.49 -7.37
CA LEU A 88 -11.98 -16.12 -8.67
C LEU A 88 -11.62 -17.62 -8.60
N LYS A 89 -11.41 -18.16 -7.38
CA LYS A 89 -10.97 -19.54 -7.12
C LYS A 89 -9.65 -19.92 -7.83
N VAL A 90 -8.76 -18.95 -8.02
CA VAL A 90 -7.45 -19.12 -8.70
C VAL A 90 -6.32 -18.73 -7.75
N GLY A 91 -5.27 -19.54 -7.69
CA GLY A 91 -4.11 -19.29 -6.82
C GLY A 91 -3.40 -17.96 -7.12
N LEU A 92 -2.94 -17.26 -6.08
CA LEU A 92 -2.40 -15.90 -6.18
C LEU A 92 -1.27 -15.72 -7.21
N THR A 93 -0.39 -16.72 -7.36
CA THR A 93 0.70 -16.72 -8.36
C THR A 93 0.17 -16.83 -9.79
N VAL A 94 -0.82 -17.70 -10.02
CA VAL A 94 -1.51 -17.87 -11.30
C VAL A 94 -2.28 -16.61 -11.68
N LEU A 95 -3.02 -16.03 -10.72
CA LEU A 95 -3.72 -14.76 -10.94
C LEU A 95 -2.74 -13.64 -11.30
N LYS A 96 -1.61 -13.52 -10.60
CA LYS A 96 -0.55 -12.54 -10.94
C LYS A 96 0.03 -12.76 -12.34
N ARG A 97 0.15 -14.01 -12.82
CA ARG A 97 0.60 -14.30 -14.18
C ARG A 97 -0.44 -13.85 -15.21
N LYS A 98 -1.70 -14.25 -15.04
CA LYS A 98 -2.83 -13.84 -15.91
C LYS A 98 -3.04 -12.32 -15.93
N CYS A 99 -2.84 -11.63 -14.79
CA CYS A 99 -2.85 -10.17 -14.73
C CYS A 99 -1.76 -9.55 -15.63
N ARG A 100 -0.55 -10.10 -15.65
CA ARG A 100 0.54 -9.60 -16.52
C ARG A 100 0.26 -9.88 -17.99
N GLU A 101 -0.28 -11.06 -18.31
CA GLU A 101 -0.76 -11.42 -19.66
C GLU A 101 -1.83 -10.41 -20.16
N LEU A 102 -2.67 -9.89 -19.26
CA LEU A 102 -3.71 -8.89 -19.53
C LEU A 102 -3.23 -7.42 -19.38
N GLY A 103 -1.91 -7.16 -19.33
CA GLY A 103 -1.37 -5.79 -19.25
C GLY A 103 -1.51 -5.11 -17.88
N ILE A 104 -1.75 -5.86 -16.80
CA ILE A 104 -1.85 -5.38 -15.42
C ILE A 104 -0.58 -5.80 -14.63
N PRO A 105 0.55 -5.07 -14.74
CA PRO A 105 1.76 -5.40 -13.99
C PRO A 105 1.62 -5.16 -12.48
N ARG A 106 0.72 -4.25 -12.07
CA ARG A 106 0.46 -3.89 -10.67
C ARG A 106 -1.04 -3.77 -10.40
N TRP A 107 -1.50 -4.42 -9.33
CA TRP A 107 -2.92 -4.46 -8.96
C TRP A 107 -3.43 -3.06 -8.53
N PRO A 108 -4.56 -2.57 -9.09
CA PRO A 108 -4.98 -1.17 -8.95
C PRO A 108 -5.58 -0.78 -7.59
N HIS A 109 -5.96 -1.73 -6.72
CA HIS A 109 -6.53 -1.51 -5.37
C HIS A 109 -5.90 -0.36 -4.57
N ARG A 110 -4.56 -0.23 -4.57
CA ARG A 110 -3.88 0.84 -3.84
C ARG A 110 -4.21 2.24 -4.36
N LYS A 111 -4.45 2.38 -5.68
CA LYS A 111 -4.89 3.63 -6.32
C LYS A 111 -6.36 3.90 -5.99
N ILE A 112 -7.22 2.90 -6.21
CA ILE A 112 -8.68 2.96 -6.00
C ILE A 112 -9.03 3.32 -4.55
N LYS A 113 -8.53 2.55 -3.57
CA LYS A 113 -8.74 2.84 -2.14
C LYS A 113 -8.32 4.25 -1.72
N SER A 114 -7.30 4.82 -2.38
CA SER A 114 -6.90 6.20 -2.14
C SER A 114 -7.81 7.24 -2.80
N LEU A 115 -8.50 6.92 -3.89
CA LEU A 115 -9.55 7.76 -4.48
C LEU A 115 -10.82 7.69 -3.62
N ASP A 116 -11.26 6.49 -3.23
CA ASP A 116 -12.42 6.28 -2.34
C ASP A 116 -12.27 7.05 -1.03
N THR A 117 -11.06 7.03 -0.44
CA THR A 117 -10.76 7.81 0.77
C THR A 117 -10.92 9.31 0.56
N LEU A 118 -10.56 9.85 -0.61
CA LEU A 118 -10.72 11.26 -0.93
C LEU A 118 -12.18 11.62 -1.22
N ILE A 119 -12.90 10.76 -1.94
CA ILE A 119 -14.33 10.89 -2.24
C ILE A 119 -15.13 10.93 -0.95
N ARG A 120 -14.92 9.99 -0.02
CA ARG A 120 -15.58 9.98 1.29
C ARG A 120 -15.29 11.25 2.10
N ASN A 121 -14.02 11.67 2.19
CA ASN A 121 -13.67 12.90 2.91
C ASN A 121 -14.33 14.15 2.27
N LEU A 122 -14.54 14.16 0.94
CA LEU A 122 -15.26 15.23 0.25
C LEU A 122 -16.78 15.17 0.48
N GLN A 123 -17.38 13.99 0.58
CA GLN A 123 -18.79 13.85 0.95
C GLN A 123 -19.05 14.35 2.38
N GLU A 124 -18.17 14.00 3.32
CA GLU A 124 -18.16 14.54 4.69
C GLU A 124 -18.01 16.08 4.69
N GLU A 125 -17.19 16.64 3.80
CA GLU A 125 -17.06 18.09 3.62
C GLU A 125 -18.34 18.72 3.05
N ALA A 126 -18.94 18.12 2.01
CA ALA A 126 -20.16 18.62 1.36
C ALA A 126 -21.31 18.77 2.37
N THR A 127 -21.59 17.71 3.15
CA THR A 127 -22.65 17.72 4.16
C THR A 127 -22.42 18.76 5.27
N ARG A 128 -21.16 19.14 5.54
CA ARG A 128 -20.86 20.24 6.46
C ARG A 128 -21.09 21.61 5.84
N GLN A 129 -20.63 21.83 4.60
CA GLN A 129 -20.83 23.09 3.87
C GLN A 129 -22.32 23.35 3.58
N GLU A 130 -23.11 22.29 3.35
CA GLU A 130 -24.56 22.36 3.17
C GLU A 130 -25.28 22.84 4.44
N ARG A 131 -24.97 22.28 5.61
CA ARG A 131 -25.49 22.76 6.91
C ARG A 131 -25.12 24.21 7.22
N GLU A 132 -23.96 24.64 6.74
CA GLU A 132 -23.49 26.03 6.85
C GLU A 132 -24.10 26.96 5.78
N ASN A 133 -25.05 26.48 4.95
CA ASN A 133 -25.68 27.17 3.81
C ASN A 133 -24.69 27.73 2.76
N LYS A 134 -23.46 27.17 2.69
CA LYS A 134 -22.38 27.62 1.79
C LYS A 134 -22.49 26.96 0.41
N ALA A 135 -23.56 27.30 -0.32
CA ALA A 135 -23.89 26.70 -1.63
C ALA A 135 -22.70 26.70 -2.63
N ALA A 136 -21.93 27.78 -2.72
CA ALA A 136 -20.75 27.86 -3.59
C ALA A 136 -19.64 26.87 -3.19
N ALA A 137 -19.43 26.66 -1.87
CA ALA A 137 -18.46 25.68 -1.38
C ALA A 137 -18.96 24.25 -1.62
N ALA A 138 -20.23 23.96 -1.36
CA ALA A 138 -20.85 22.67 -1.67
C ALA A 138 -20.71 22.32 -3.16
N MET A 139 -21.02 23.25 -4.08
CA MET A 139 -20.83 23.03 -5.52
C MET A 139 -19.37 22.74 -5.91
N ALA A 140 -18.40 23.45 -5.31
CA ALA A 140 -16.98 23.21 -5.56
C ALA A 140 -16.54 21.80 -5.09
N VAL A 141 -17.05 21.35 -3.95
CA VAL A 141 -16.83 20.00 -3.42
C VAL A 141 -17.44 18.94 -4.35
N THR A 142 -18.70 19.09 -4.78
CA THR A 142 -19.36 18.17 -5.72
C THR A 142 -18.64 18.10 -7.07
N LYS A 143 -18.17 19.24 -7.60
CA LYS A 143 -17.36 19.28 -8.83
C LYS A 143 -16.05 18.50 -8.69
N ARG A 144 -15.37 18.60 -7.54
CA ARG A 144 -14.16 17.83 -7.22
C ARG A 144 -14.45 16.34 -7.04
N GLN A 145 -15.57 15.97 -6.41
CA GLN A 145 -16.00 14.58 -6.27
C GLN A 145 -16.18 13.91 -7.65
N LYS A 146 -16.97 14.54 -8.53
CA LYS A 146 -17.20 14.08 -9.93
C LYS A 146 -15.93 14.00 -10.79
N MET A 147 -14.84 14.65 -10.38
CA MET A 147 -13.53 14.56 -11.03
C MET A 147 -12.79 13.28 -10.59
N LEU A 148 -12.82 12.98 -9.29
CA LEU A 148 -12.18 11.78 -8.72
C LEU A 148 -12.91 10.49 -9.10
N GLU A 149 -14.24 10.54 -9.23
CA GLU A 149 -15.06 9.40 -9.66
C GLU A 149 -14.71 8.97 -11.10
N ARG A 150 -14.64 9.93 -12.04
CA ARG A 150 -14.19 9.66 -13.42
C ARG A 150 -12.75 9.13 -13.49
N GLU A 151 -11.87 9.59 -12.60
CA GLU A 151 -10.50 9.08 -12.53
C GLU A 151 -10.45 7.65 -11.96
N LYS A 152 -11.33 7.32 -11.00
CA LYS A 152 -11.48 5.95 -10.47
C LYS A 152 -11.97 5.00 -11.57
N GLU A 153 -13.06 5.36 -12.25
CA GLU A 153 -13.61 4.60 -13.39
C GLU A 153 -12.56 4.37 -14.49
N GLY A 154 -11.76 5.41 -14.81
CA GLY A 154 -10.66 5.28 -15.76
C GLY A 154 -9.57 4.29 -15.31
N ILE A 155 -9.30 4.16 -14.00
CA ILE A 155 -8.37 3.16 -13.45
C ILE A 155 -9.00 1.76 -13.45
N GLU A 156 -10.32 1.64 -13.28
CA GLU A 156 -11.04 0.36 -13.37
C GLU A 156 -11.09 -0.16 -14.82
N SER A 157 -11.33 0.73 -15.78
CA SER A 157 -11.25 0.42 -17.21
C SER A 157 -9.81 0.13 -17.66
N LYS A 158 -8.83 0.91 -17.18
CA LYS A 158 -7.41 0.81 -17.57
C LYS A 158 -6.51 0.75 -16.32
N PRO A 159 -6.28 -0.44 -15.72
CA PRO A 159 -5.55 -0.62 -14.45
C PRO A 159 -4.14 -0.01 -14.40
N PHE A 160 -3.47 0.03 -15.56
CA PHE A 160 -2.16 0.64 -15.69
C PHE A 160 -2.19 2.17 -15.53
N MET A 161 -3.28 2.84 -15.91
CA MET A 161 -3.43 4.30 -15.99
C MET A 161 -2.97 5.00 -14.70
N GLU A 162 -2.15 6.03 -14.82
CA GLU A 162 -1.65 6.75 -13.65
C GLU A 162 -2.68 7.72 -13.07
N ILE A 163 -2.53 8.02 -11.78
CA ILE A 163 -3.30 9.04 -11.09
C ILE A 163 -2.89 10.42 -11.63
N GLN A 164 -3.88 11.25 -11.95
CA GLN A 164 -3.69 12.57 -12.56
C GLN A 164 -2.87 13.50 -11.66
N ASN A 165 -2.08 14.39 -12.26
CA ASN A 165 -1.24 15.34 -11.52
C ASN A 165 -2.07 16.27 -10.60
N GLU A 166 -3.27 16.66 -11.05
CA GLU A 166 -4.21 17.44 -10.26
C GLU A 166 -4.70 16.68 -9.01
N THR A 167 -4.93 15.36 -9.12
CA THR A 167 -5.29 14.50 -7.99
C THR A 167 -4.09 14.20 -7.08
N LYS A 168 -2.88 14.06 -7.62
CA LYS A 168 -1.64 14.00 -6.83
C LYS A 168 -1.45 15.27 -6.00
N ARG A 169 -1.64 16.45 -6.60
CA ARG A 169 -1.60 17.76 -5.91
C ARG A 169 -2.65 17.86 -4.81
N PHE A 170 -3.90 17.51 -5.12
CA PHE A 170 -4.99 17.52 -4.13
C PHE A 170 -4.70 16.62 -2.92
N ARG A 171 -4.12 15.41 -3.13
CA ARG A 171 -3.68 14.53 -2.04
C ARG A 171 -2.64 15.19 -1.13
N GLN A 172 -1.65 15.88 -1.72
CA GLN A 172 -0.66 16.62 -0.94
C GLN A 172 -1.31 17.75 -0.13
N ASP A 173 -2.26 18.47 -0.70
CA ASP A 173 -2.92 19.58 -0.02
C ASP A 173 -3.80 19.10 1.15
N VAL A 174 -4.57 18.01 0.95
CA VAL A 174 -5.33 17.35 2.03
C VAL A 174 -4.40 16.87 3.15
N PHE A 175 -3.27 16.26 2.81
CA PHE A 175 -2.26 15.84 3.79
C PHE A 175 -1.67 17.03 4.55
N LYS A 176 -1.26 18.10 3.84
CA LYS A 176 -0.72 19.33 4.44
C LYS A 176 -1.71 19.99 5.39
N ARG A 177 -3.00 20.11 5.02
CA ARG A 177 -4.06 20.62 5.90
C ARG A 177 -4.19 19.77 7.18
N ARG A 178 -4.34 18.45 7.04
CA ARG A 178 -4.46 17.52 8.19
C ARG A 178 -3.19 17.48 9.06
N HIS A 179 -2.01 17.69 8.49
CA HIS A 179 -0.77 17.79 9.26
C HIS A 179 -0.72 19.11 10.05
N ARG A 180 -0.98 20.26 9.40
CA ARG A 180 -1.04 21.57 10.07
C ARG A 180 -2.03 21.57 11.23
N ALA A 181 -3.25 21.07 11.04
CA ALA A 181 -4.25 20.96 12.11
C ALA A 181 -3.75 20.15 13.32
N ARG A 182 -3.09 19.01 13.10
CA ARG A 182 -2.49 18.19 14.17
C ARG A 182 -1.29 18.85 14.86
N VAL A 183 -0.57 19.74 14.19
CA VAL A 183 0.53 20.50 14.80
C VAL A 183 0.00 21.65 15.66
N VAL A 184 -1.05 22.35 15.19
CA VAL A 184 -1.73 23.39 15.99
C VAL A 184 -2.35 22.78 17.26
N ASN A 185 -3.12 21.69 17.13
CA ASN A 185 -3.75 20.99 18.26
C ASN A 185 -2.76 20.21 19.18
N LYS A 186 -1.45 20.42 19.01
CA LYS A 186 -0.40 19.92 19.91
C LYS A 186 0.42 21.05 20.56
N ARG A 187 0.11 22.31 20.21
CA ARG A 187 0.76 23.53 20.71
C ARG A 187 -0.19 24.37 21.57
N CYS A 188 -1.45 23.94 21.66
CA CYS A 188 -2.46 24.35 22.62
C CYS A 188 -2.71 23.17 23.56
#